data_AF-A0A7Y0ERC7-F1
#
_entry.id   AF-A0A7Y0ERC7-F1
#
_cell.length_a   1.000
_cell.length_b   1.000
_cell.length_c   1.000
_cell.angle_alpha   90.00
_cell.angle_beta   90.00
_cell.angle_gamma   90.00
#
_symmetry.space_group_name_H-M   'P 1'
#
loop_
_entity.id
_entity.type
_entity.pdbx_description
1 polymer ?
#
loop_
_entity_poly.entity_id
_entity_poly.type
_entity_poly.pdbx_seq_one_letter_code
_entity_poly.pdbx_strand_id
1 'polypeptide(L)'
;MPNTSSYDPMIFDVMCESANRLIGEYMYLAHRNDDPAIRRALVDNVASVRAEINLVDPDNQMAVESKTESFNSRLSVLRSKRGNSIPYRKPSLPVQHVAELI
;
A
#
# COMPACT_ATOMS: atom_id res chain seq x y z
N MET A 1 -7.93 11.25 -40.33
CA MET A 1 -8.68 11.37 -39.07
C MET A 1 -7.68 11.17 -37.95
N PRO A 2 -7.53 12.11 -36.99
CA PRO A 2 -6.58 11.89 -35.90
C PRO A 2 -7.11 10.76 -35.03
N ASN A 3 -6.24 9.80 -34.71
CA ASN A 3 -6.55 8.67 -33.84
C ASN A 3 -7.07 9.24 -32.51
N THR A 4 -8.36 9.09 -32.26
CA THR A 4 -8.93 9.27 -30.93
C THR A 4 -8.30 8.18 -30.08
N SER A 5 -7.22 8.51 -29.39
CA SER A 5 -6.67 7.67 -28.33
C SER A 5 -7.82 7.36 -27.39
N SER A 6 -8.29 6.11 -27.44
CA SER A 6 -9.38 5.61 -26.61
C SER A 6 -8.83 5.51 -25.21
N TYR A 7 -8.83 6.63 -24.49
CA TYR A 7 -8.48 6.66 -23.08
C TYR A 7 -9.39 5.67 -22.36
N ASP A 8 -8.81 4.61 -21.80
CA ASP A 8 -9.56 3.64 -21.00
C ASP A 8 -9.73 4.23 -19.60
N PRO A 9 -10.95 4.63 -19.21
CA PRO A 9 -11.18 5.23 -17.90
C PRO A 9 -10.83 4.27 -16.74
N MET A 10 -10.75 2.95 -16.97
CA MET A 10 -10.35 1.99 -15.94
C MET A 10 -8.87 2.10 -15.55
N ILE A 11 -8.04 2.82 -16.32
CA ILE A 11 -6.62 2.97 -15.97
C ILE A 11 -6.42 3.75 -14.66
N PHE A 12 -7.34 4.66 -14.35
CA PHE A 12 -7.37 5.36 -13.06
C PHE A 12 -7.73 4.41 -11.91
N ASP A 13 -8.64 3.46 -12.13
CA ASP A 13 -8.97 2.42 -11.14
C ASP A 13 -7.77 1.51 -10.87
N VAL A 14 -7.00 1.15 -11.91
CA VAL A 14 -5.76 0.37 -11.76
C VAL A 14 -4.72 1.14 -10.93
N MET A 15 -4.60 2.45 -11.14
CA MET A 15 -3.74 3.30 -10.31
C MET A 15 -4.20 3.29 -8.85
N CYS A 16 -5.50 3.46 -8.60
CA CYS A 16 -6.08 3.44 -7.25
C CYS A 16 -5.88 2.09 -6.56
N GLU A 17 -6.05 0.98 -7.29
CA GLU A 17 -5.79 -0.37 -6.77
C GLU A 17 -4.32 -0.54 -6.39
N SER A 18 -3.40 -0.09 -7.25
CA SER A 18 -1.95 -0.12 -7.00
C SER A 18 -1.58 0.69 -5.75
N ALA A 19 -2.21 1.86 -5.58
CA ALA A 19 -2.04 2.70 -4.40
C ALA A 19 -2.58 2.03 -3.12
N ASN A 20 -3.75 1.40 -3.18
CA ASN A 20 -4.34 0.66 -2.06
C ASN A 20 -3.48 -0.54 -1.65
N ARG A 21 -2.91 -1.27 -2.61
CA ARG A 21 -1.94 -2.34 -2.34
C ARG A 21 -0.70 -1.80 -1.61
N LEU A 22 -0.19 -0.64 -2.04
CA LEU A 22 0.95 0.04 -1.41
C LEU A 22 0.64 0.49 0.03
N ILE A 23 -0.54 1.08 0.26
CA ILE A 23 -1.04 1.45 1.59
C ILE A 23 -1.10 0.22 2.49
N GLY A 24 -1.62 -0.90 1.97
CA GLY A 24 -1.68 -2.17 2.70
C GLY A 24 -0.32 -2.65 3.18
N GLU A 25 0.72 -2.56 2.33
CA GLU A 25 2.09 -2.94 2.74
C GLU A 25 2.68 -1.99 3.79
N TYR A 26 2.46 -0.68 3.69
CA TYR A 26 2.90 0.27 4.72
C TYR A 26 2.23 -0.03 6.07
N MET A 27 0.92 -0.28 6.08
CA MET A 27 0.19 -0.64 7.29
C MET A 27 0.65 -1.99 7.86
N TYR A 28 0.84 -2.99 7.00
CA TYR A 28 1.39 -4.29 7.40
C TYR A 28 2.73 -4.16 8.11
N LEU A 29 3.62 -3.31 7.59
CA LEU A 29 4.93 -3.06 8.19
C LEU A 29 4.81 -2.24 9.48
N ALA A 30 3.93 -1.25 9.52
CA ALA A 30 3.70 -0.43 10.71
C ALA A 30 3.22 -1.27 11.89
N HIS A 31 2.33 -2.24 11.64
CA HIS A 31 1.83 -3.17 12.66
C HIS A 31 2.88 -4.16 13.18
N ARG A 32 3.96 -4.40 12.43
CA ARG A 32 5.03 -5.34 12.81
C ARG A 32 6.31 -4.65 13.30
N ASN A 33 6.32 -3.33 13.36
CA ASN A 33 7.49 -2.58 13.78
C ASN A 33 7.31 -2.05 15.21
N ASP A 34 8.20 -2.48 16.10
CA ASP A 34 8.20 -2.07 17.50
C ASP A 34 8.78 -0.67 17.68
N ASP A 35 9.60 -0.20 16.74
CA ASP A 35 10.15 1.16 16.76
C ASP A 35 9.05 2.19 16.46
N PRO A 36 8.70 3.07 17.43
CA PRO A 36 7.64 4.04 17.26
C PRO A 36 7.96 5.11 16.20
N ALA A 37 9.23 5.45 15.99
CA ALA A 37 9.63 6.42 14.96
C ALA A 37 9.44 5.81 13.57
N ILE A 38 9.85 4.55 13.36
CA ILE A 38 9.64 3.86 12.09
C ILE A 38 8.16 3.63 11.84
N ARG A 39 7.41 3.20 12.85
CA ARG A 39 5.94 3.03 12.75
C ARG A 39 5.25 4.33 12.34
N ARG A 40 5.63 5.46 12.95
CA ARG A 40 5.08 6.78 12.58
C ARG A 40 5.40 7.14 11.13
N ALA A 41 6.65 6.97 10.70
CA ALA A 41 7.04 7.21 9.31
C ALA A 41 6.25 6.34 8.31
N LEU A 42 5.95 5.08 8.66
CA LEU A 42 5.13 4.19 7.81
C LEU A 42 3.67 4.65 7.73
N VAL A 43 3.11 5.16 8.83
CA VAL A 43 1.76 5.74 8.84
C VAL A 43 1.72 7.06 8.05
N ASP A 44 2.73 7.90 8.18
CA ASP A 44 2.84 9.15 7.41
C ASP A 44 2.94 8.86 5.91
N ASN A 45 3.63 7.79 5.52
CA ASN A 45 3.67 7.33 4.12
C ASN A 45 2.28 6.92 3.60
N VAL A 46 1.39 6.38 4.42
CA VAL A 46 -0.01 6.10 4.02
C VAL A 46 -0.75 7.39 3.71
N ALA A 47 -0.61 8.41 4.56
CA ALA A 47 -1.22 9.72 4.31
C ALA A 47 -0.66 10.35 3.02
N SER A 48 0.66 10.24 2.80
CA SER A 48 1.33 10.70 1.58
C SER A 48 0.76 10.03 0.33
N VAL A 49 0.61 8.69 0.31
CA VAL A 49 0.04 7.99 -0.85
C VAL A 49 -1.39 8.44 -1.15
N ARG A 50 -2.22 8.66 -0.12
CA ARG A 50 -3.59 9.17 -0.33
C ARG A 50 -3.60 10.59 -0.92
N ALA A 51 -2.73 11.47 -0.43
CA ALA A 51 -2.59 12.81 -0.99
C ALA A 51 -2.09 12.76 -2.44
N GLU A 52 -1.14 11.86 -2.73
CA GLU A 52 -0.61 11.63 -4.07
C GLU A 52 -1.68 11.19 -5.08
N ILE A 53 -2.66 10.37 -4.69
CA ILE A 53 -3.79 9.98 -5.54
C ILE A 53 -4.66 11.21 -5.86
N ASN A 54 -4.98 12.03 -4.86
CA ASN A 54 -5.85 13.19 -5.02
C ASN A 54 -5.27 14.30 -5.91
N LEU A 55 -3.97 14.26 -6.17
CA LEU A 55 -3.27 15.21 -7.04
C LEU A 55 -3.21 14.76 -8.51
N VAL A 56 -3.60 13.51 -8.81
CA VAL A 56 -3.62 13.01 -10.18
C VAL A 56 -4.95 13.36 -10.82
N ASP A 57 -4.87 14.05 -11.95
CA ASP A 57 -6.01 14.28 -12.84
C ASP A 57 -6.41 12.94 -13.50
N PRO A 58 -7.63 12.43 -13.27
CA PRO A 58 -8.11 11.18 -13.85
C PRO A 58 -8.22 11.22 -15.37
N ASP A 59 -8.26 12.38 -16.02
CA ASP A 59 -8.34 12.47 -17.49
C ASP A 59 -6.95 12.55 -18.15
N ASN A 60 -5.89 12.68 -17.35
CA ASN A 60 -4.53 12.77 -17.83
C ASN A 60 -3.84 11.39 -17.82
N GLN A 61 -3.96 10.67 -18.93
CA GLN A 61 -3.39 9.32 -19.11
C GLN A 61 -1.93 9.20 -18.66
N MET A 62 -1.08 10.13 -19.12
CA MET A 62 0.35 10.10 -18.82
C MET A 62 0.62 10.27 -17.32
N ALA A 63 -0.16 11.10 -16.64
CA ALA A 63 -0.05 11.28 -15.19
C ALA A 63 -0.48 10.01 -14.44
N VAL A 64 -1.59 9.38 -14.86
CA VAL A 64 -2.11 8.14 -14.25
C VAL A 64 -1.14 6.99 -14.43
N GLU A 65 -0.60 6.79 -15.63
CA GLU A 65 0.38 5.74 -15.94
C GLU A 65 1.69 5.94 -15.15
N SER A 66 2.24 7.15 -15.20
CA SER A 66 3.46 7.50 -14.45
C SER A 66 3.29 7.27 -12.94
N LYS A 67 2.12 7.62 -12.39
CA LYS A 67 1.84 7.39 -10.98
C LYS A 67 1.66 5.91 -10.65
N THR A 68 0.99 5.16 -11.53
CA THR A 68 0.83 3.71 -11.41
C THR A 68 2.19 3.01 -11.36
N GLU A 69 3.10 3.35 -12.27
CA GLU A 69 4.47 2.81 -12.27
C GLU A 69 5.23 3.16 -10.99
N SER A 70 5.12 4.40 -10.52
CA SER A 70 5.72 4.85 -9.27
C SER A 70 5.24 4.03 -8.07
N PHE A 71 3.92 3.80 -7.96
CA PHE A 71 3.35 2.97 -6.89
C PHE A 71 3.82 1.52 -6.98
N ASN A 72 3.86 0.94 -8.18
CA ASN A 72 4.35 -0.43 -8.40
C ASN A 72 5.83 -0.59 -8.07
N SER A 73 6.67 0.39 -8.41
CA SER A 73 8.08 0.42 -8.06
C SER A 73 8.29 0.44 -6.54
N ARG A 74 7.58 1.34 -5.83
CA ARG A 74 7.61 1.40 -4.36
C ARG A 74 7.13 0.08 -3.73
N LEU A 75 6.06 -0.51 -4.26
CA LEU A 75 5.53 -1.79 -3.81
C LEU A 75 6.55 -2.92 -3.96
N SER A 76 7.25 -2.97 -5.10
CA SER A 76 8.32 -3.94 -5.35
C SER A 76 9.46 -3.81 -4.34
N VAL A 77 9.89 -2.58 -4.05
CA VAL A 77 10.93 -2.30 -3.04
C VAL A 77 10.51 -2.73 -1.64
N LEU A 78 9.25 -2.50 -1.24
CA LEU A 78 8.77 -2.94 0.08
C LEU A 78 8.70 -4.47 0.17
N ARG A 79 8.24 -5.14 -0.89
CA ARG A 79 8.12 -6.60 -0.93
C ARG A 79 9.48 -7.31 -0.96
N SER A 80 10.47 -6.76 -1.66
CA SER A 80 11.83 -7.30 -1.65
C SER A 80 12.47 -7.19 -0.26
N LYS A 81 12.25 -6.06 0.43
CA LYS A 81 12.67 -5.88 1.84
C LYS A 81 11.96 -6.86 2.78
N ARG A 82 10.68 -7.18 2.53
CA ARG A 82 9.95 -8.20 3.31
C ARG A 82 10.57 -9.59 3.20
N GLY A 83 10.97 -10.00 1.99
CA GLY A 83 11.59 -11.30 1.73
C GLY A 83 12.96 -11.49 2.40
N ASN A 84 13.69 -10.39 2.64
CA ASN A 84 15.04 -10.43 3.20
C ASN A 84 15.13 -10.21 4.73
N SER A 85 14.04 -9.89 5.43
CA SER A 85 14.18 -9.33 6.81
C SER A 85 13.28 -9.88 7.91
N ILE A 86 12.29 -10.75 7.69
CA ILE A 86 11.38 -11.13 8.80
C ILE A 86 10.96 -12.60 8.73
N PRO A 87 11.55 -13.52 9.53
CA PRO A 87 10.91 -14.80 9.80
C PRO A 87 9.57 -14.52 10.50
N TYR A 88 8.51 -15.05 9.91
CA TYR A 88 7.15 -14.95 10.41
C TYR A 88 7.05 -15.58 11.81
N ARG A 89 7.10 -14.79 12.89
CA ARG A 89 6.68 -15.25 14.21
C ARG A 89 5.17 -15.07 14.27
N LYS A 90 4.42 -16.19 14.25
CA LYS A 90 2.96 -16.17 14.48
C LYS A 90 2.69 -15.36 15.75
N PRO A 91 1.73 -14.41 15.75
CA PRO A 91 1.25 -13.86 17.00
C PRO A 91 0.68 -15.02 17.82
N SER A 92 1.29 -15.30 18.98
CA SER A 92 0.68 -16.17 19.98
C SER A 92 -0.66 -15.55 20.35
N LEU A 93 -1.75 -16.15 19.89
CA LEU A 93 -3.08 -15.84 20.39
C LEU A 93 -3.03 -15.97 21.92
N PRO A 94 -3.53 -14.99 22.69
CA PRO A 94 -3.74 -15.22 24.11
C PRO A 94 -4.76 -16.34 24.23
N VAL A 95 -4.35 -17.47 24.78
CA VAL A 95 -5.26 -18.54 25.20
C VAL A 95 -6.13 -17.92 26.27
N GLN A 96 -7.36 -17.53 25.90
CA GLN A 96 -8.39 -17.23 26.87
C GLN A 96 -8.66 -18.54 27.62
N HIS A 97 -8.07 -18.68 28.81
CA HIS A 97 -8.57 -19.61 29.81
C HIS A 97 -9.95 -19.12 30.19
N VAL A 98 -10.96 -19.60 29.48
CA VAL A 98 -12.35 -19.49 29.87
C VAL A 98 -12.46 -20.28 31.18
N ALA A 99 -12.83 -19.56 32.23
CA ALA A 99 -13.20 -20.12 33.51
C ALA A 99 -14.36 -21.11 33.31
N GLU A 100 -14.14 -22.39 33.61
CA GLU A 100 -15.24 -23.29 33.91
C GLU A 100 -15.62 -23.09 35.38
N LEU A 101 -16.72 -22.34 35.57
CA LEU A 101 -17.62 -22.44 36.71
C LEU A 101 -18.27 -23.82 36.68
N ILE A 102 -17.89 -24.73 37.59
CA ILE A 102 -18.80 -25.64 38.33
C ILE A 102 -18.21 -25.86 39.73
#